data_AF-A0A6P2BVK3-F1
#
_entry.id   AF-A0A6P2BVK3-F1
#
_cell.length_a   1.000
_cell.length_b   1.000
_cell.length_c   1.000
_cell.angle_alpha   90.00
_cell.angle_beta   90.00
_cell.angle_gamma   90.00
#
_symmetry.space_group_name_H-M   'P 1'
#
loop_
_entity.id
_entity.type
_entity.pdbx_description
1 polymer ?
#
loop_
_entity_poly.entity_id
_entity_poly.type
_entity_poly.pdbx_seq_one_letter_code
_entity_poly.pdbx_strand_id
1 'polypeptide(L)' 'MIPDRPFRSGLRVKGVTAHPGVFEMTWDSDGRATFSYGTERVPGQAHIIWRRIGTHAIFTPPPGP' A
#
# COMPACT_ATOMS: atom_id res chain seq x y z
N MET A 1 5.25 -9.60 28.27
CA MET A 1 5.69 -8.99 27.00
C MET A 1 5.34 -9.99 25.91
N ILE A 2 4.41 -9.67 25.01
CA ILE A 2 4.13 -10.53 23.85
C ILE A 2 5.37 -10.36 22.94
N PRO A 3 6.07 -11.44 22.54
CA PRO A 3 7.21 -11.30 21.63
C PRO A 3 6.74 -10.57 20.38
N ASP A 4 7.57 -9.65 19.90
CA ASP A 4 7.27 -8.86 18.71
C ASP A 4 6.96 -9.83 17.57
N ARG A 5 5.70 -9.83 17.11
CA ARG A 5 5.27 -10.86 16.17
C ARG A 5 5.97 -10.56 14.84
N PRO A 6 6.78 -11.48 14.31
CA PRO A 6 7.49 -11.22 13.06
C PRO A 6 6.48 -10.90 11.97
N PHE A 7 6.84 -9.95 11.10
CA PHE A 7 6.02 -9.62 9.95
C PHE A 7 5.73 -10.88 9.13
N ARG A 8 4.50 -10.97 8.60
CA ARG A 8 4.11 -12.10 7.76
C ARG A 8 4.96 -12.08 6.48
N SER A 9 5.41 -13.22 6.00
CA SER A 9 6.19 -13.34 4.75
C SER A 9 5.46 -12.79 3.51
N GLY A 10 4.13 -12.68 3.59
CA GLY A 10 3.28 -12.06 2.58
C GLY A 10 3.25 -10.53 2.62
N LEU A 11 3.75 -9.88 3.68
CA LEU A 11 3.88 -8.42 3.74
C LEU A 11 4.92 -7.98 2.72
N ARG A 12 4.49 -7.27 1.68
CA ARG A 12 5.34 -6.86 0.57
C ARG A 12 4.98 -5.47 0.11
N VAL A 13 5.99 -4.71 -0.32
CA VAL A 13 5.85 -3.45 -1.03
C VAL A 13 6.63 -3.55 -2.34
N LYS A 14 6.01 -3.16 -3.46
CA LYS A 14 6.67 -3.11 -4.77
C LYS A 14 6.16 -1.92 -5.59
N GLY A 15 6.96 -1.44 -6.54
CA GLY A 15 6.52 -0.42 -7.49
C GLY A 15 5.46 -0.96 -8.46
N VAL A 16 4.50 -0.11 -8.84
CA VAL A 16 3.51 -0.42 -9.88
C VAL A 16 4.09 -0.01 -11.24
N THR A 17 4.39 -0.98 -12.11
CA THR A 17 5.05 -0.73 -13.41
C THR A 17 4.31 0.30 -14.27
N ALA A 18 2.97 0.24 -14.31
CA ALA A 18 2.16 1.15 -15.13
C ALA A 18 2.08 2.58 -14.56
N HIS A 19 2.46 2.81 -13.30
CA HIS A 19 2.31 4.08 -12.61
C HIS A 19 3.59 4.43 -11.83
N PRO A 20 4.59 5.04 -12.47
CA PRO A 20 5.82 5.47 -11.80
C PRO A 20 5.53 6.31 -10.55
N GLY A 21 6.21 6.01 -9.46
CA GLY A 21 6.01 6.68 -8.15
C GLY A 21 4.81 6.17 -7.34
N VAL A 22 4.06 5.19 -7.85
CA VAL A 22 3.02 4.47 -7.10
C VAL A 22 3.54 3.10 -6.69
N PHE A 23 3.22 2.72 -5.45
CA PHE A 23 3.60 1.45 -4.85
C PHE A 23 2.36 0.66 -4.47
N GLU A 24 2.44 -0.67 -4.61
CA GLU A 24 1.46 -1.63 -4.11
C GLU A 24 2.00 -2.25 -2.80
N MET A 25 1.13 -2.37 -1.81
CA MET A 25 1.37 -3.08 -0.54
C MET A 25 0.38 -4.24 -0.38
N THR A 26 0.89 -5.41 -0.01
CA THR A 26 0.07 -6.52 0.54
C THR A 26 0.19 -6.49 2.05
N TRP A 27 -0.91 -6.32 2.80
CA TRP A 27 -0.88 -6.18 4.26
C TRP A 27 -1.74 -7.21 5.00
N ASP A 28 -2.55 -7.96 4.26
CA ASP A 28 -3.24 -9.17 4.73
C ASP A 28 -3.30 -10.21 3.59
N SER A 29 -3.93 -11.37 3.84
CA SER A 29 -4.14 -12.43 2.83
C SER A 29 -4.58 -11.84 1.48
N ASP A 30 -5.72 -11.16 1.47
CA ASP A 30 -6.25 -10.45 0.31
C ASP A 30 -6.14 -8.92 0.45
N GLY A 31 -5.68 -8.43 1.60
CA GLY A 31 -5.50 -7.00 1.85
C GLY A 31 -4.47 -6.38 0.91
N ARG A 32 -4.90 -5.37 0.14
CA ARG A 32 -4.08 -4.57 -0.77
C ARG A 32 -4.24 -3.09 -0.49
N ALA A 33 -3.18 -2.34 -0.75
CA ALA A 33 -3.22 -0.89 -0.78
C ALA A 33 -2.28 -0.37 -1.87
N THR A 34 -2.63 0.76 -2.48
CA THR A 34 -1.71 1.54 -3.30
C THR A 34 -1.47 2.91 -2.69
N PHE A 35 -0.22 3.38 -2.76
CA PHE A 35 0.18 4.65 -2.19
C PHE A 35 1.30 5.30 -3.01
N SER A 36 1.53 6.59 -2.76
CA SER A 36 2.69 7.33 -3.28
C SER A 36 3.35 8.13 -2.15
N TYR A 37 4.63 8.41 -2.28
CA TYR A 37 5.29 9.39 -1.41
C TYR A 37 4.88 10.80 -1.82
N GLY A 38 4.50 11.62 -0.84
CA GLY A 38 4.29 13.05 -1.01
C GLY A 38 5.44 13.86 -0.43
N THR A 39 5.38 15.19 -0.59
CA THR A 39 6.26 16.10 0.14
C THR A 39 6.09 15.89 1.64
N GLU A 40 7.22 15.84 2.33
CA GLU A 40 7.30 15.72 3.77
C GLU A 40 6.40 16.74 4.50
N ARG A 41 5.70 16.27 5.54
CA ARG A 41 4.81 17.10 6.37
C ARG A 41 5.31 17.26 7.80
N VAL A 42 6.10 16.29 8.25
CA VAL A 42 6.73 16.28 9.58
C VAL A 42 8.22 16.00 9.37
N PRO A 43 9.12 16.81 9.94
CA PRO A 43 10.56 16.63 9.84
C PRO A 43 11.03 15.19 10.13
N GLY A 44 11.77 14.60 9.20
CA GLY A 44 12.30 13.24 9.24
C GLY A 44 11.29 12.13 8.95
N GLN A 45 10.04 12.43 8.58
CA GLN A 45 8.99 11.41 8.40
C GLN A 45 8.50 11.33 6.95
N ALA A 46 8.43 10.09 6.44
CA ALA A 46 7.84 9.82 5.13
C ALA A 46 6.35 10.20 5.13
N HIS A 47 5.94 11.03 4.16
CA HIS A 47 4.54 11.34 3.94
C HIS A 47 3.94 10.37 2.92
N ILE A 48 3.03 9.52 3.39
CA ILE A 48 2.30 8.54 2.56
C ILE A 48 0.96 9.12 2.13
N ILE A 49 0.74 9.19 0.83
CA ILE A 49 -0.57 9.51 0.23
C ILE A 49 -1.23 8.20 -0.19
N TRP A 50 -2.27 7.80 0.53
CA TRP A 50 -3.08 6.64 0.19
C TRP A 50 -3.91 6.90 -1.07
N ARG A 51 -3.92 5.94 -2.01
CA ARG A 51 -4.68 6.03 -3.26
C ARG A 51 -5.90 5.12 -3.22
N ARG A 52 -5.70 3.82 -3.01
CA ARG A 52 -6.75 2.81 -2.87
C ARG A 52 -6.39 1.83 -1.75
N ILE A 53 -7.38 1.38 -0.99
CA ILE A 53 -7.22 0.41 0.10
C ILE A 53 -8.40 -0.57 0.01
N GLY A 54 -8.14 -1.86 0.08
CA GLY A 54 -9.18 -2.88 -0.03
C GLY A 54 -8.62 -4.27 -0.28
N THR A 55 -9.32 -5.06 -1.07
CA THR A 55 -8.88 -6.39 -1.51
C THR A 55 -8.13 -6.32 -2.84
N HIS A 56 -7.84 -7.46 -3.49
CA HIS A 56 -7.33 -7.46 -4.86
C HIS A 56 -8.22 -6.70 -5.87
N ALA A 57 -9.51 -6.49 -5.57
CA ALA A 57 -10.44 -5.75 -6.42
C ALA A 57 -10.09 -4.27 -6.62
N ILE A 58 -9.18 -3.69 -5.81
CA ILE A 58 -8.78 -2.28 -5.96
C ILE A 58 -8.10 -1.97 -7.30
N PHE A 59 -7.66 -2.99 -8.05
CA PHE A 59 -7.09 -2.82 -9.39
C PHE A 59 -8.14 -2.77 -10.49
N THR A 60 -9.35 -3.22 -10.22
CA THR A 60 -10.45 -3.18 -11.19
C THR A 60 -11.15 -1.82 -11.10
N PRO A 61 -11.45 -1.16 -12.24
CA PRO A 61 -12.36 -0.01 -12.22
C PRO A 61 -13.70 -0.40 -11.58
N PRO A 62 -14.37 0.48 -10.82
CA PRO A 62 -15.74 0.21 -10.41
C PRO A 62 -16.61 -0.06 -11.65
N PRO A 63 -17.65 -0.91 -11.55
CA PRO A 63 -18.62 -1.07 -12.61
C PRO A 63 -19.11 0.32 -13.06
N GLY A 64 -19.20 0.54 -14.36
CA GLY A 64 -19.81 1.76 -14.90
C GLY A 64 -21.29 1.88 -14.48
N PRO A 65 -21.92 3.05 -14.72
CA PRO A 65 -23.36 3.20 -14.50
C PRO A 65 -24.17 2.17 -15.29
#